data_AF-A0A0Q4NEA6-F1
#
_entry.id   AF-A0A0Q4NEA6-F1
#
_cell.length_a   1.000
_cell.length_b   1.000
_cell.length_c   1.000
_cell.angle_alpha   90.00
_cell.angle_beta   90.00
_cell.angle_gamma   90.00
#
_symmetry.space_group_name_H-M   'P 1'
#
loop_
_entity.id
_entity.type
_entity.pdbx_description
1 polymer ?
#
loop_
_entity_poly.entity_id
_entity_poly.type
_entity_poly.pdbx_seq_one_letter_code
_entity_poly.pdbx_strand_id
1 'polypeptide(L)'
;MTGVTGLMALNPGLQVTPLNFRGWLRNSFNQYIKEQGQPGVVALLFVTPPYINAIGRKKLEKMLTDAAQKHKSWLRAINIMNTPKAMTDEEVEQMLEEMLREAAEREAASRVEAHLGYVRSVSDEPDATPVCLIRQAREKDLEVLHKSHVQFQVGDWYVMGEIDGRQGLSQPLKSLEEAQEYAGDFFCAKHFAVTEVVTV
;
A
#
# COMPACT_ATOMS: atom_id res chain seq x y z
N MET A 1 -0.67 12.48 1.69
CA MET A 1 -1.24 12.15 3.02
C MET A 1 -2.47 11.27 2.83
N THR A 2 -2.30 9.97 3.02
CA THR A 2 -3.34 8.92 2.92
C THR A 2 -4.29 9.04 4.12
N GLY A 3 -5.27 9.94 4.03
CA GLY A 3 -6.14 10.31 5.15
C GLY A 3 -7.21 9.29 5.58
N VAL A 4 -6.89 7.99 5.54
CA VAL A 4 -7.70 6.99 6.25
C VAL A 4 -7.25 6.97 7.69
N THR A 5 -8.16 7.27 8.61
CA THR A 5 -7.88 7.40 10.05
C THR A 5 -8.41 6.23 10.86
N GLY A 6 -9.31 5.42 10.28
CA GLY A 6 -9.88 4.26 10.94
C GLY A 6 -10.65 3.35 9.99
N LEU A 7 -10.87 2.13 10.44
CA LEU A 7 -11.72 1.13 9.78
C LEU A 7 -12.97 0.91 10.63
N MET A 8 -14.11 0.77 9.95
CA MET A 8 -15.37 0.39 10.59
C MET A 8 -15.84 -0.95 10.01
N ALA A 9 -15.97 -1.95 10.87
CA ALA A 9 -16.57 -3.23 10.49
C ALA A 9 -18.10 -3.12 10.47
N LEU A 10 -18.71 -3.49 9.35
CA LEU A 10 -20.16 -3.64 9.21
C LEU A 10 -20.47 -5.11 8.97
N ASN A 11 -20.83 -5.84 10.02
CA ASN A 11 -21.23 -7.23 9.94
C ASN A 11 -22.73 -7.38 10.21
N PRO A 12 -23.58 -7.59 9.19
CA PRO A 12 -25.00 -7.87 9.40
C PRO A 12 -25.24 -9.24 10.08
N GLY A 13 -24.28 -10.16 9.98
CA GLY A 13 -24.37 -11.51 10.52
C GLY A 13 -25.64 -12.25 10.08
N LEU A 14 -26.15 -13.11 10.96
CA LEU A 14 -27.42 -13.83 10.75
C LEU A 14 -28.66 -13.03 11.23
N GLN A 15 -28.46 -11.95 11.99
CA GLN A 15 -29.56 -11.24 12.67
C GLN A 15 -30.21 -10.16 11.81
N VAL A 16 -29.53 -9.72 10.75
CA VAL A 16 -29.99 -8.64 9.87
C VAL A 16 -30.45 -9.25 8.55
N THR A 17 -31.74 -9.12 8.27
CA THR A 17 -32.37 -9.59 7.03
C THR A 17 -32.37 -8.49 5.96
N PRO A 18 -32.56 -8.83 4.67
CA PRO A 18 -32.74 -7.85 3.60
C PRO A 18 -33.81 -6.78 3.88
N LEU A 19 -34.83 -7.10 4.68
CA LEU A 19 -35.94 -6.20 5.02
C LEU A 19 -35.54 -5.13 6.05
N ASN A 20 -34.71 -5.48 7.03
CA ASN A 20 -34.31 -4.56 8.10
C ASN A 20 -32.90 -3.96 7.89
N PHE A 21 -32.17 -4.39 6.84
CA PHE A 21 -30.82 -3.94 6.51
C PHE A 21 -30.65 -2.41 6.52
N ARG A 22 -31.58 -1.67 5.90
CA ARG A 22 -31.49 -0.20 5.83
C ARG A 22 -31.58 0.45 7.21
N GLY A 23 -32.44 -0.07 8.07
CA GLY A 23 -32.60 0.42 9.44
C GLY A 23 -31.37 0.11 10.28
N TRP A 24 -30.87 -1.13 10.16
CA TRP A 24 -29.64 -1.57 10.81
C TRP A 24 -28.44 -0.72 10.39
N LEU A 25 -28.17 -0.57 9.10
CA LEU A 25 -27.04 0.20 8.57
C LEU A 25 -27.01 1.64 9.12
N ARG A 26 -28.17 2.29 9.15
CA ARG A 26 -28.32 3.64 9.72
C ARG A 26 -27.98 3.66 11.21
N ASN A 27 -28.43 2.67 11.97
CA ASN A 27 -28.16 2.58 13.40
C ASN A 27 -26.67 2.32 13.67
N SER A 28 -26.03 1.43 12.90
CA SER A 28 -24.60 1.16 13.01
C SER A 28 -23.75 2.42 12.79
N PHE A 29 -24.08 3.23 11.78
CA PHE A 29 -23.39 4.50 11.55
C PHE A 29 -23.61 5.51 12.66
N ASN A 30 -24.85 5.64 13.16
CA ASN A 30 -25.13 6.54 14.28
C ASN A 30 -24.38 6.12 15.56
N GLN A 31 -24.29 4.81 15.82
CA GLN A 31 -23.55 4.29 16.97
C GLN A 31 -22.05 4.58 16.84
N TYR A 32 -21.46 4.34 15.67
CA TYR A 32 -20.06 4.63 15.41
C TYR A 32 -19.70 6.10 15.65
N ILE A 33 -20.51 7.03 15.14
CA ILE A 33 -20.31 8.47 15.36
C ILE A 33 -20.34 8.80 16.85
N LYS A 34 -21.24 8.17 17.61
CA LYS A 34 -21.39 8.41 19.05
C LYS A 34 -20.20 7.89 19.86
N GLU A 35 -19.65 6.75 19.48
CA GLU A 35 -18.61 6.05 20.25
C GLU A 35 -17.19 6.46 19.85
N GLN A 36 -16.91 6.62 18.55
CA GLN A 36 -15.56 6.89 18.05
C GLN A 36 -15.41 8.26 17.38
N GLY A 37 -16.42 8.70 16.61
CA GLY A 37 -16.49 10.06 16.06
C GLY A 37 -15.32 10.51 15.16
N GLN A 38 -14.46 9.60 14.71
CA GLN A 38 -13.26 9.98 13.96
C GLN A 38 -13.57 10.27 12.47
N PRO A 39 -13.04 11.36 11.89
CA PRO A 39 -13.21 11.67 10.47
C PRO A 39 -12.16 10.93 9.62
N GLY A 40 -12.55 10.43 8.46
CA GLY A 40 -11.62 9.75 7.53
C GLY A 40 -11.76 8.23 7.51
N VAL A 41 -12.93 7.68 7.86
CA VAL A 41 -13.12 6.25 8.09
C VAL A 41 -13.49 5.52 6.80
N VAL A 42 -13.01 4.29 6.64
CA VAL A 42 -13.47 3.36 5.60
C VAL A 42 -14.32 2.27 6.25
N ALA A 43 -15.55 2.10 5.78
CA ALA A 43 -16.43 1.04 6.25
C ALA A 43 -16.29 -0.22 5.38
N LEU A 44 -16.19 -1.39 6.00
CA LEU A 44 -16.10 -2.68 5.34
C LEU A 44 -17.37 -3.47 5.64
N LEU A 45 -18.19 -3.72 4.62
CA LEU A 45 -19.45 -4.44 4.73
C LEU A 45 -19.26 -5.92 4.35
N PHE A 46 -19.39 -6.80 5.34
CA PHE A 46 -19.26 -8.25 5.17
C PHE A 46 -20.61 -8.87 4.82
N VAL A 47 -20.75 -9.38 3.60
CA VAL A 47 -22.00 -9.97 3.11
C VAL A 47 -21.74 -11.16 2.21
N THR A 48 -22.69 -12.10 2.19
CA THR A 48 -22.62 -13.26 1.31
C THR A 48 -23.25 -12.96 -0.06
N PRO A 49 -22.86 -13.67 -1.13
CA PRO A 49 -23.52 -13.52 -2.43
C PRO A 49 -25.04 -13.75 -2.41
N PRO A 50 -25.58 -14.77 -1.69
CA PRO A 50 -27.02 -14.93 -1.52
C PRO A 50 -27.70 -13.71 -0.89
N TYR A 51 -27.05 -13.06 0.07
CA TYR A 51 -27.57 -11.86 0.73
C TYR A 51 -27.68 -10.67 -0.24
N ILE A 52 -26.62 -10.44 -1.01
CA ILE A 52 -26.59 -9.41 -2.06
C ILE A 52 -27.71 -9.66 -3.08
N ASN A 53 -27.89 -10.92 -3.50
CA ASN A 53 -28.92 -11.30 -4.46
C ASN A 53 -30.33 -11.08 -3.90
N ALA A 54 -30.57 -11.36 -2.62
CA ALA A 54 -31.86 -11.15 -1.97
C ALA A 54 -32.26 -9.65 -1.88
N ILE A 55 -31.29 -8.76 -1.66
CA ILE A 55 -31.53 -7.30 -1.69
C ILE A 55 -31.62 -6.79 -3.13
N GLY A 56 -30.81 -7.37 -4.02
CA GLY A 56 -30.53 -6.89 -5.38
C GLY A 56 -29.35 -5.92 -5.38
N ARG A 57 -28.32 -6.24 -6.19
CA ARG A 57 -27.04 -5.49 -6.24
C ARG A 57 -27.21 -3.98 -6.42
N LYS A 58 -27.98 -3.54 -7.42
CA LYS A 58 -28.24 -2.11 -7.67
C LYS A 58 -28.92 -1.42 -6.49
N LYS A 59 -29.82 -2.13 -5.79
CA LYS A 59 -30.54 -1.61 -4.63
C LYS A 59 -29.60 -1.48 -3.44
N LEU A 60 -28.74 -2.48 -3.21
CA LEU A 60 -27.69 -2.43 -2.19
C LEU A 60 -26.73 -1.27 -2.45
N GLU A 61 -26.17 -1.17 -3.66
CA GLU A 61 -25.28 -0.08 -4.05
C GLU A 61 -25.91 1.30 -3.83
N LYS A 62 -27.20 1.45 -4.19
CA LYS A 62 -27.96 2.68 -3.91
C LYS A 62 -28.08 2.96 -2.41
N MET A 63 -28.43 1.96 -1.59
CA MET A 63 -28.53 2.13 -0.13
C MET A 63 -27.20 2.56 0.50
N LEU A 64 -26.08 1.97 0.06
CA LEU A 64 -24.75 2.32 0.54
C LEU A 64 -24.33 3.71 0.08
N THR A 65 -24.62 4.07 -1.18
CA THR A 65 -24.35 5.40 -1.72
C THR A 65 -25.14 6.46 -0.95
N ASP A 66 -26.44 6.25 -0.73
CA ASP A 66 -27.28 7.16 0.06
C ASP A 66 -26.73 7.34 1.48
N ALA A 67 -26.26 6.26 2.11
CA ALA A 67 -25.69 6.32 3.45
C ALA A 67 -24.35 7.06 3.47
N ALA A 68 -23.44 6.76 2.53
CA ALA A 68 -22.19 7.49 2.39
C ALA A 68 -22.42 8.98 2.11
N GLN A 69 -23.42 9.31 1.29
CA GLN A 69 -23.79 10.69 1.01
C GLN A 69 -24.34 11.44 2.23
N LYS A 70 -24.98 10.74 3.17
CA LYS A 70 -25.44 11.35 4.42
C LYS A 70 -24.27 11.62 5.39
N HIS A 71 -23.17 10.88 5.25
CA HIS A 71 -22.08 10.82 6.22
C HIS A 71 -20.72 11.27 5.65
N LYS A 72 -20.70 11.99 4.51
CA LYS A 72 -19.49 12.37 3.74
C LYS A 72 -18.42 13.10 4.53
N SER A 73 -18.79 13.79 5.61
CA SER A 73 -17.84 14.56 6.43
C SER A 73 -16.85 13.67 7.17
N TRP A 74 -17.24 12.44 7.52
CA TRP A 74 -16.41 11.52 8.29
C TRP A 74 -16.20 10.17 7.60
N LEU A 75 -17.10 9.72 6.73
CA LEU A 75 -16.98 8.47 5.98
C LEU A 75 -16.36 8.72 4.60
N ARG A 76 -15.26 8.04 4.29
CA ARG A 76 -14.58 8.12 2.98
C ARG A 76 -15.14 7.17 1.94
N ALA A 77 -15.35 5.91 2.34
CA ALA A 77 -15.76 4.86 1.44
C ALA A 77 -16.49 3.75 2.19
N ILE A 78 -17.30 2.99 1.45
CA ILE A 78 -17.88 1.73 1.90
C ILE A 78 -17.45 0.66 0.89
N ASN A 79 -16.68 -0.33 1.33
CA ASN A 79 -16.26 -1.46 0.51
C ASN A 79 -17.09 -2.70 0.88
N ILE A 80 -17.55 -3.44 -0.13
CA ILE A 80 -18.26 -4.70 0.07
C ILE A 80 -17.24 -5.84 0.07
N MET A 81 -17.21 -6.60 1.16
CA MET A 81 -16.41 -7.81 1.35
C MET A 81 -17.31 -9.02 1.16
N ASN A 82 -17.08 -9.78 0.08
CA ASN A 82 -17.84 -10.99 -0.20
C ASN A 82 -17.32 -12.14 0.66
N THR A 83 -18.15 -12.63 1.57
CA THR A 83 -17.81 -13.75 2.46
C THR A 83 -18.51 -15.03 2.01
N PRO A 84 -17.89 -16.22 2.20
CA PRO A 84 -18.49 -17.49 1.77
C PRO A 84 -19.70 -17.87 2.63
N LYS A 85 -19.72 -17.42 3.89
CA LYS A 85 -20.79 -17.62 4.86
C LYS A 85 -21.03 -16.34 5.66
N ALA A 86 -22.19 -16.26 6.33
CA ALA A 86 -22.38 -15.24 7.35
C ALA A 86 -21.35 -15.44 8.46
N MET A 87 -20.64 -14.38 8.83
CA MET A 87 -19.56 -14.43 9.80
C MET A 87 -20.05 -13.99 11.17
N THR A 88 -19.44 -14.51 12.24
CA THR A 88 -19.59 -13.93 13.58
C THR A 88 -18.73 -12.68 13.72
N ASP A 89 -18.96 -11.88 14.76
CA ASP A 89 -18.17 -10.67 14.98
C ASP A 89 -16.71 -11.01 15.28
N GLU A 90 -16.46 -12.11 16.00
CA GLU A 90 -15.10 -12.61 16.28
C GLU A 90 -14.36 -13.04 15.00
N GLU A 91 -15.06 -13.71 14.06
CA GLU A 91 -14.47 -14.08 12.77
C GLU A 91 -14.13 -12.84 11.92
N VAL A 92 -14.95 -11.79 12.01
CA VAL A 92 -14.69 -10.52 11.32
C VAL A 92 -13.51 -9.78 11.96
N GLU A 93 -13.41 -9.75 13.29
CA GLU A 93 -12.27 -9.16 14.00
C GLU A 93 -10.95 -9.83 13.62
N GLN A 94 -10.90 -11.17 13.61
CA GLN A 94 -9.70 -11.91 13.19
C GLN A 94 -9.29 -11.59 11.76
N MET A 95 -10.25 -11.52 10.84
CA MET A 95 -9.98 -11.17 9.45
C MET A 95 -9.51 -9.73 9.29
N LEU A 96 -10.02 -8.80 10.10
CA LEU A 96 -9.57 -7.40 10.11
C LEU A 96 -8.15 -7.29 10.65
N GLU A 97 -7.81 -8.01 11.72
CA GLU A 97 -6.45 -8.07 12.24
C GLU A 97 -5.48 -8.63 11.20
N GLU A 98 -5.86 -9.71 10.50
CA GLU A 98 -5.05 -10.28 9.43
C GLU A 98 -4.87 -9.32 8.26
N MET A 99 -5.95 -8.67 7.79
CA MET A 99 -5.87 -7.64 6.74
C MET A 99 -4.98 -6.45 7.14
N LEU A 100 -5.07 -6.01 8.40
CA LEU A 100 -4.24 -4.94 8.93
C LEU A 100 -2.77 -5.37 9.04
N ARG A 101 -2.52 -6.61 9.45
CA ARG A 101 -1.17 -7.19 9.49
C ARG A 101 -0.59 -7.30 8.09
N GLU A 102 -1.33 -7.86 7.13
CA GLU A 102 -0.89 -7.95 5.72
C GLU A 102 -0.66 -6.58 5.11
N ALA A 103 -1.51 -5.60 5.41
CA ALA A 103 -1.32 -4.22 4.97
C ALA A 103 -0.07 -3.59 5.61
N ALA A 104 0.18 -3.85 6.89
CA ALA A 104 1.39 -3.40 7.58
C ALA A 104 2.65 -4.09 7.06
N GLU A 105 2.59 -5.39 6.75
CA GLU A 105 3.68 -6.15 6.14
C GLU A 105 3.93 -5.69 4.70
N ARG A 106 2.88 -5.39 3.95
CA ARG A 106 2.98 -4.83 2.60
C ARG A 106 3.46 -3.39 2.61
N GLU A 107 3.05 -2.58 3.59
CA GLU A 107 3.59 -1.23 3.78
C GLU A 107 5.05 -1.30 4.24
N ALA A 108 5.41 -2.23 5.11
CA ALA A 108 6.79 -2.47 5.51
C ALA A 108 7.62 -2.95 4.30
N ALA A 109 7.11 -3.89 3.51
CA ALA A 109 7.73 -4.37 2.28
C ALA A 109 7.80 -3.27 1.23
N SER A 110 6.79 -2.40 1.12
CA SER A 110 6.78 -1.24 0.23
C SER A 110 7.69 -0.13 0.72
N ARG A 111 7.86 0.04 2.03
CA ARG A 111 8.88 0.92 2.65
C ARG A 111 10.26 0.34 2.46
N VAL A 112 10.41 -0.98 2.44
CA VAL A 112 11.63 -1.67 2.04
C VAL A 112 11.84 -1.45 0.55
N GLU A 113 10.85 -1.62 -0.35
CA GLU A 113 10.96 -1.30 -1.78
C GLU A 113 11.23 0.20 -2.04
N ALA A 114 10.67 1.10 -1.23
CA ALA A 114 10.96 2.52 -1.24
C ALA A 114 12.32 2.83 -0.60
N HIS A 115 12.82 2.05 0.37
CA HIS A 115 14.22 2.09 0.80
C HIS A 115 15.15 1.53 -0.28
N LEU A 116 14.66 0.60 -1.11
CA LEU A 116 15.38 0.01 -2.23
C LEU A 116 15.32 0.89 -3.50
N GLY A 117 14.44 1.89 -3.55
CA GLY A 117 14.26 2.85 -4.67
C GLY A 117 14.35 4.34 -4.32
N TYR A 118 14.45 4.70 -3.04
CA TYR A 118 14.56 6.06 -2.50
C TYR A 118 15.34 5.99 -1.19
N VAL A 119 16.67 5.94 -1.28
CA VAL A 119 17.49 6.41 -0.17
C VAL A 119 17.43 7.94 -0.21
N ARG A 120 16.53 8.54 0.58
CA ARG A 120 16.85 9.87 1.12
C ARG A 120 18.11 9.67 1.95
N SER A 121 19.18 10.35 1.58
CA SER A 121 20.49 10.18 2.20
C SER A 121 20.38 10.23 3.72
N VAL A 122 20.90 9.21 4.39
CA VAL A 122 21.49 9.42 5.69
C VAL A 122 22.86 10.05 5.42
N SER A 123 22.85 11.36 5.17
CA SER A 123 24.03 12.20 5.17
C SER A 123 24.03 12.93 6.50
N ASP A 124 25.17 12.97 7.19
CA ASP A 124 25.36 13.83 8.37
C ASP A 124 25.28 15.33 8.02
N GLU A 125 25.17 15.65 6.73
CA GLU A 125 24.83 16.98 6.22
C GLU A 125 23.40 17.00 5.64
N PRO A 126 22.45 17.72 6.27
CA PRO A 126 21.02 17.65 5.98
C PRO A 126 20.58 18.22 4.62
N ASP A 127 21.48 18.76 3.80
CA ASP A 127 21.16 19.45 2.53
C ASP A 127 21.71 18.77 1.26
N ALA A 128 22.41 17.65 1.37
CA ALA A 128 22.91 16.93 0.20
C ALA A 128 21.89 15.89 -0.30
N THR A 129 21.00 16.28 -1.22
CA THR A 129 20.10 15.31 -1.87
C THR A 129 20.93 14.34 -2.72
N PRO A 130 20.93 13.02 -2.45
CA PRO A 130 21.71 12.07 -3.24
C PRO A 130 21.08 11.96 -4.64
N VAL A 131 21.90 12.16 -5.67
CA VAL A 131 21.44 12.20 -7.07
C VAL A 131 21.35 10.78 -7.66
N CYS A 132 22.04 9.80 -7.04
CA CYS A 132 22.06 8.42 -7.49
C CYS A 132 22.32 7.39 -6.37
N LEU A 133 21.98 6.14 -6.67
CA LEU A 133 22.16 4.93 -5.89
C LEU A 133 23.19 4.03 -6.59
N ILE A 134 24.19 3.54 -5.84
CA ILE A 134 25.13 2.51 -6.29
C ILE A 134 24.78 1.20 -5.60
N ARG A 135 24.62 0.13 -6.38
CA ARG A 135 24.15 -1.14 -5.86
C ARG A 135 24.72 -2.33 -6.60
N GLN A 136 24.90 -3.43 -5.87
CA GLN A 136 25.15 -4.73 -6.45
C GLN A 136 23.84 -5.50 -6.72
N ALA A 137 23.68 -6.02 -7.93
CA ALA A 137 22.49 -6.70 -8.41
C ALA A 137 22.25 -8.02 -7.69
N ARG A 138 21.02 -8.19 -7.20
CA ARG A 138 20.52 -9.42 -6.57
C ARG A 138 19.54 -10.10 -7.50
N GLU A 139 19.24 -11.37 -7.26
CA GLU A 139 18.21 -12.12 -8.03
C GLU A 139 16.89 -11.36 -8.16
N LYS A 140 16.43 -10.74 -7.07
CA LYS A 140 15.20 -9.93 -7.03
C LYS A 140 15.27 -8.66 -7.87
N ASP A 141 16.47 -8.10 -8.05
CA ASP A 141 16.66 -6.88 -8.84
C ASP A 141 16.58 -7.21 -10.34
N LEU A 142 16.96 -8.43 -10.75
CA LEU A 142 16.99 -8.86 -12.15
C LEU A 142 15.60 -8.87 -12.82
N GLU A 143 14.54 -9.20 -12.10
CA GLU A 143 13.17 -9.17 -12.64
C GLU A 143 12.74 -7.78 -13.14
N VAL A 144 13.27 -6.74 -12.49
CA VAL A 144 13.01 -5.34 -12.82
C VAL A 144 14.02 -4.85 -13.84
N LEU A 145 15.31 -5.19 -13.65
CA LEU A 145 16.40 -4.76 -14.51
C LEU A 145 16.33 -5.40 -15.91
N HIS A 146 15.88 -6.65 -16.08
CA HIS A 146 15.78 -7.29 -17.40
C HIS A 146 14.73 -6.67 -18.32
N LYS A 147 13.85 -5.79 -17.80
CA LYS A 147 12.97 -4.96 -18.62
C LYS A 147 13.70 -3.83 -19.35
N SER A 148 14.96 -3.54 -18.99
CA SER A 148 15.70 -2.35 -19.42
C SER A 148 16.54 -2.49 -20.71
N HIS A 149 16.33 -3.52 -21.55
CA HIS A 149 17.19 -3.86 -22.71
C HIS A 149 18.67 -4.16 -22.39
N VAL A 150 19.05 -4.14 -21.10
CA VAL A 150 20.40 -4.39 -20.59
C VAL A 150 20.39 -5.70 -19.80
N GLN A 151 21.36 -6.58 -20.07
CA GLN A 151 21.48 -7.87 -19.40
C GLN A 151 22.36 -7.74 -18.16
N PHE A 152 21.73 -7.76 -16.98
CA PHE A 152 22.41 -7.82 -15.68
C PHE A 152 22.49 -9.26 -15.17
N GLN A 153 23.56 -9.57 -14.44
CA GLN A 153 23.76 -10.79 -13.68
C GLN A 153 23.78 -10.48 -12.17
N VAL A 154 23.51 -11.50 -11.35
CA VAL A 154 23.67 -11.39 -9.89
C VAL A 154 25.15 -11.10 -9.59
N GLY A 155 25.40 -10.07 -8.78
CA GLY A 155 26.75 -9.64 -8.43
C GLY A 155 27.27 -8.46 -9.25
N ASP A 156 26.61 -8.09 -10.36
CA ASP A 156 26.99 -6.90 -11.13
C ASP A 156 26.69 -5.62 -10.36
N TRP A 157 27.59 -4.64 -10.43
CA TRP A 157 27.35 -3.31 -9.90
C TRP A 157 26.55 -2.47 -10.90
N TYR A 158 25.70 -1.58 -10.40
CA TYR A 158 24.96 -0.64 -11.23
C TYR A 158 24.64 0.65 -10.48
N VAL A 159 24.43 1.71 -11.26
CA VAL A 159 24.06 3.03 -10.78
C VAL A 159 22.68 3.40 -11.31
N MET A 160 21.79 3.85 -10.43
CA MET A 160 20.46 4.34 -10.78
C MET A 160 20.26 5.71 -10.17
N GLY A 161 19.74 6.67 -10.93
CA GLY A 161 19.52 8.02 -10.43
C GLY A 161 18.62 8.83 -11.33
N GLU A 162 18.46 10.11 -10.99
CA GLU A 162 17.70 11.06 -11.80
C GLU A 162 18.65 12.13 -12.36
N ILE A 163 18.63 12.33 -13.67
CA ILE A 163 19.38 13.38 -14.37
C ILE A 163 18.37 14.19 -15.18
N ASP A 164 18.33 15.51 -14.96
CA ASP A 164 17.45 16.45 -15.69
C ASP A 164 15.98 16.02 -15.75
N GLY A 165 15.45 15.45 -14.65
CA GLY A 165 14.05 15.00 -14.58
C GLY A 165 13.79 13.62 -15.18
N ARG A 166 14.84 12.87 -15.56
CA ARG A 166 14.72 11.54 -16.18
C ARG A 166 15.46 10.50 -15.35
N GLN A 167 14.83 9.34 -15.17
CA GLN A 167 15.47 8.18 -14.56
C GLN A 167 16.53 7.62 -15.50
N GLY A 168 17.76 7.50 -14.99
CA GLY A 168 18.89 6.88 -15.66
C GLY A 168 19.30 5.59 -14.95
N LEU A 169 19.69 4.59 -15.74
CA LEU A 169 20.25 3.32 -15.28
C LEU A 169 21.55 3.07 -16.05
N SER A 170 22.63 2.73 -15.35
CA SER A 170 23.92 2.40 -15.96
C SER A 170 23.88 1.06 -16.71
N GLN A 171 24.93 0.78 -17.47
CA GLN A 171 25.25 -0.60 -17.84
C GLN A 171 25.76 -1.38 -16.61
N PRO A 172 25.89 -2.72 -16.67
CA PRO A 172 26.50 -3.50 -15.60
C PRO A 172 27.98 -3.14 -15.44
N LEU A 173 28.40 -2.95 -14.20
CA LEU A 173 29.74 -2.54 -13.78
C LEU A 173 30.37 -3.65 -12.95
N LYS A 174 31.69 -3.76 -12.98
CA LYS A 174 32.41 -4.92 -12.43
C LYS A 174 32.87 -4.72 -10.99
N SER A 175 32.95 -3.48 -10.52
CA SER A 175 33.36 -3.17 -9.16
C SER A 175 32.64 -1.96 -8.56
N LEU A 176 32.74 -1.82 -7.24
CA LEU A 176 32.22 -0.67 -6.52
C LEU A 176 32.92 0.62 -6.97
N GLU A 177 34.25 0.56 -7.19
CA GLU A 177 35.05 1.70 -7.64
C GLU A 177 34.57 2.19 -9.02
N GLU A 178 34.31 1.27 -9.95
CA GLU A 178 33.78 1.61 -11.29
C GLU A 178 32.40 2.26 -11.19
N ALA A 179 31.57 1.82 -10.25
CA ALA A 179 30.25 2.40 -10.01
C ALA A 179 30.29 3.76 -9.30
N GLN A 180 31.28 4.00 -8.44
CA GLN A 180 31.51 5.31 -7.84
C GLN A 180 32.03 6.32 -8.85
N GLU A 181 32.96 5.90 -9.72
CA GLU A 181 33.44 6.72 -10.83
C GLU A 181 32.30 7.08 -11.79
N TYR A 182 31.49 6.09 -12.19
CA TYR A 182 30.32 6.32 -13.04
C TYR A 182 29.28 7.26 -12.40
N ALA A 183 29.03 7.12 -11.10
CA ALA A 183 28.14 8.01 -10.35
C ALA A 183 28.65 9.46 -10.33
N GLY A 184 29.96 9.65 -10.13
CA GLY A 184 30.59 10.96 -10.17
C GLY A 184 30.50 11.61 -11.55
N ASP A 185 30.87 10.86 -12.60
CA ASP A 185 31.00 11.39 -13.96
C ASP A 185 29.65 11.61 -14.65
N PHE A 186 28.72 10.67 -14.52
CA PHE A 186 27.47 10.68 -15.27
C PHE A 186 26.33 11.37 -14.51
N PHE A 187 26.24 11.15 -13.19
CA PHE A 187 25.20 11.75 -12.35
C PHE A 187 25.66 13.02 -11.63
N CYS A 188 26.90 13.49 -11.86
CA CYS A 188 27.51 14.61 -11.13
C CYS A 188 27.40 14.45 -9.60
N ALA A 189 27.34 13.22 -9.12
CA ALA A 189 26.99 12.92 -7.75
C ALA A 189 28.19 13.16 -6.84
N LYS A 190 28.06 14.13 -5.92
CA LYS A 190 29.03 14.34 -4.82
C LYS A 190 28.75 13.45 -3.60
N HIS A 191 27.52 12.94 -3.51
CA HIS A 191 27.04 12.10 -2.43
C HIS A 191 26.20 10.96 -3.03
N PHE A 192 26.52 9.72 -2.68
CA PHE A 192 25.84 8.52 -3.17
C PHE A 192 25.60 7.54 -2.03
N ALA A 193 24.51 6.78 -2.12
CA ALA A 193 24.23 5.67 -1.22
C ALA A 193 24.78 4.37 -1.82
N VAL A 194 25.59 3.64 -1.06
CA VAL A 194 26.14 2.33 -1.46
C VAL A 194 25.36 1.24 -0.74
N THR A 195 24.82 0.27 -1.49
CA THR A 195 24.22 -0.94 -0.92
C THR A 195 24.98 -2.17 -1.40
N GLU A 196 25.71 -2.80 -0.50
CA GLU A 196 26.40 -4.09 -0.71
C GLU A 196 25.47 -5.27 -0.38
N VAL A 197 25.68 -6.40 -1.04
CA VAL A 197 25.06 -7.65 -0.64
C VAL A 197 25.81 -8.17 0.59
N VAL A 198 25.22 -8.03 1.77
CA VAL A 198 25.67 -8.76 2.96
C VAL A 198 25.22 -10.21 2.78
N THR A 199 26.14 -11.08 2.36
CA THR A 199 25.95 -12.53 2.50
C THR A 199 25.94 -12.86 3.99
N VAL A 200 24.77 -13.22 4.51
CA VAL A 200 24.62 -13.85 5.83
C VAL A 200 24.95 -15.34 5.71
#